data_AF-A0AAP6XM14-F1
#
_entry.id   AF-A0AAP6XM14-F1
#
_cell.length_a   1.000
_cell.length_b   1.000
_cell.length_c   1.000
_cell.angle_alpha   90.00
_cell.angle_beta   90.00
_cell.angle_gamma   90.00
#
_symmetry.space_group_name_H-M   'P 1'
#
loop_
_entity.id
_entity.type
_entity.pdbx_description
1 polymer ?
#
loop_
_entity_poly.entity_id
_entity_poly.type
_entity_poly.pdbx_seq_one_letter_code
_entity_poly.pdbx_strand_id
1 'polypeptide(L)'
;MDLIRLTTRFGKRYAPTIALVIVLQLVTTLATLYLPDLNADIINNGVAQADVPYIWRVGRTMLVVALVQVVAAIGATWFTSKAAMKTGRDVRAAVYERVTGFDHEDMSHFGTATLVTRGTNDVQQVQMTFLLFMNFMVAAPIMAIGGIIMALRQDAGMSWLVATAVLVLTVVVGITAALPTRPSRVSARRSSSGKTCWVTPRTSARVNQDGTF
;
A
#
# COMPACT_ATOMS: atom_id res chain seq x y z
N MET A 1 5.93 -20.94 -2.36
CA MET A 1 6.17 -20.56 -0.93
C MET A 1 7.59 -20.07 -0.67
N ASP A 2 8.44 -19.96 -1.70
CA ASP A 2 9.86 -19.63 -1.55
C ASP A 2 10.15 -18.13 -1.41
N LEU A 3 9.31 -17.27 -2.00
CA LEU A 3 9.44 -15.81 -1.88
C LEU A 3 9.32 -15.36 -0.42
N ILE A 4 8.33 -15.89 0.31
CA ILE A 4 8.10 -15.61 1.73
C ILE A 4 9.28 -16.12 2.58
N ARG A 5 9.85 -17.29 2.26
CA ARG A 5 11.05 -17.81 2.95
C ARG A 5 12.28 -16.93 2.73
N LEU A 6 12.48 -16.40 1.53
CA LEU A 6 13.54 -15.45 1.23
C LEU A 6 13.35 -14.14 2.02
N THR A 7 12.17 -13.55 1.93
CA THR A 7 11.84 -12.29 2.62
C THR A 7 11.98 -12.42 4.13
N THR A 8 11.54 -13.53 4.72
CA THR A 8 11.66 -13.79 6.17
C THR A 8 13.09 -14.07 6.60
N ARG A 9 13.94 -14.68 5.77
CA ARG A 9 15.37 -14.91 6.08
C ARG A 9 16.15 -13.59 6.16
N PHE A 10 15.98 -12.70 5.19
CA PHE A 10 16.62 -11.38 5.20
C PHE A 10 16.00 -10.45 6.25
N GLY A 11 14.70 -10.58 6.53
CA GLY A 11 13.99 -9.78 7.54
C GLY A 11 14.43 -10.03 8.99
N LYS A 12 14.91 -11.25 9.33
CA LYS A 12 15.37 -11.58 10.70
C LYS A 12 16.49 -10.67 11.21
N ARG A 13 17.37 -10.19 10.33
CA ARG A 13 18.45 -9.26 10.70
C ARG A 13 17.91 -7.89 11.13
N TYR A 14 16.69 -7.55 10.73
CA TYR A 14 16.02 -6.28 11.03
C TYR A 14 14.88 -6.42 12.04
N ALA A 15 14.80 -7.55 12.77
CA ALA A 15 13.80 -7.83 13.80
C ALA A 15 13.52 -6.68 14.80
N PRO A 16 14.51 -5.95 15.35
CA PRO A 16 14.21 -4.83 16.25
C PRO A 16 13.53 -3.65 15.54
N THR A 17 13.89 -3.39 14.28
CA THR A 17 13.23 -2.34 13.48
C THR A 17 11.81 -2.75 13.14
N ILE A 18 11.60 -4.03 12.83
CA ILE A 18 10.28 -4.61 12.56
C ILE A 18 9.39 -4.54 13.80
N ALA A 19 9.91 -4.90 14.98
CA ALA A 19 9.16 -4.78 16.23
C ALA A 19 8.74 -3.33 16.52
N LEU A 20 9.66 -2.37 16.30
CA LEU A 20 9.34 -0.94 16.44
C LEU A 20 8.25 -0.48 15.47
N VAL A 21 8.32 -0.91 14.21
CA VAL A 21 7.27 -0.63 13.21
C VAL A 21 5.93 -1.20 13.67
N ILE A 22 5.90 -2.44 14.15
CA ILE A 22 4.68 -3.08 14.64
C ILE A 22 4.08 -2.23 15.77
N VAL A 23 4.87 -1.84 16.77
CA VAL A 23 4.39 -1.00 17.89
C VAL A 23 3.83 0.34 17.40
N LEU A 24 4.52 1.03 16.50
CA LEU A 24 4.03 2.30 15.95
C LEU A 24 2.74 2.11 15.13
N GLN A 25 2.65 1.01 14.38
CA GLN A 25 1.45 0.66 13.63
C GLN A 25 0.28 0.32 14.56
N LEU A 26 0.54 -0.38 15.67
CA LEU A 26 -0.47 -0.66 16.71
C LEU A 26 -1.07 0.64 17.24
N VAL A 27 -0.23 1.58 17.67
CA VAL A 27 -0.68 2.90 18.18
C VAL A 27 -1.52 3.62 17.14
N THR A 28 -1.06 3.63 15.89
CA THR A 28 -1.79 4.26 14.78
C THR A 28 -3.17 3.63 14.59
N THR A 29 -3.25 2.29 14.54
CA THR A 29 -4.50 1.57 14.31
C THR A 29 -5.50 1.71 15.46
N LEU A 30 -5.02 1.72 16.70
CA LEU A 30 -5.86 1.95 17.88
C LEU A 30 -6.40 3.38 17.91
N ALA A 31 -5.57 4.36 17.60
CA ALA A 31 -6.02 5.76 17.51
C ALA A 31 -7.07 5.95 16.41
N THR A 32 -6.88 5.33 15.24
CA THR A 32 -7.90 5.32 14.15
C THR A 32 -9.22 4.73 14.64
N LEU A 33 -9.15 3.67 15.44
CA LEU A 33 -10.32 2.97 15.93
C LEU A 33 -11.01 3.67 17.12
N TYR A 34 -10.29 4.54 17.83
CA TYR A 34 -10.82 5.31 18.95
C TYR A 34 -11.59 6.57 18.51
N LEU A 35 -11.27 7.13 17.35
CA LEU A 35 -11.95 8.32 16.81
C LEU A 35 -13.48 8.16 16.64
N PRO A 36 -14.02 7.02 16.13
CA PRO A 36 -15.46 6.78 16.08
C PRO A 36 -16.16 6.77 17.44
N ASP A 37 -15.50 6.28 18.49
CA ASP A 37 -16.03 6.26 19.87
C ASP A 37 -16.19 7.69 20.37
N LEU A 38 -15.14 8.50 20.23
CA LEU A 38 -15.18 9.93 20.57
C LEU A 38 -16.24 10.67 19.74
N ASN A 39 -16.44 10.29 18.47
CA ASN A 39 -17.49 10.88 17.64
C ASN A 39 -18.89 10.55 18.18
N ALA A 40 -19.14 9.32 18.67
CA ALA A 40 -20.39 9.01 19.36
C ALA A 40 -20.57 9.85 20.62
N ASP A 41 -19.53 9.93 21.45
CA ASP A 41 -19.59 10.66 22.71
C ASP A 41 -19.91 12.14 22.50
N ILE A 42 -19.33 12.77 21.48
CA ILE A 42 -19.67 14.16 21.11
C ILE A 42 -21.15 14.28 20.75
N ILE A 43 -21.69 13.33 19.98
CA ILE A 43 -23.09 13.38 19.54
C ILE A 43 -24.04 13.15 20.72
N ASN A 44 -23.80 12.10 21.51
CA ASN A 44 -24.70 11.62 22.56
C ASN A 44 -24.65 12.48 23.83
N ASN A 45 -23.46 12.91 24.25
CA ASN A 45 -23.28 13.64 25.50
C ASN A 45 -23.04 15.14 25.30
N GLY A 46 -22.56 15.55 24.12
CA GLY A 46 -22.38 16.96 23.78
C GLY A 46 -23.60 17.54 23.07
N VAL A 47 -23.82 17.12 21.83
CA VAL A 47 -24.81 17.72 20.93
C VAL A 47 -26.24 17.47 21.41
N ALA A 48 -26.59 16.23 21.77
CA ALA A 48 -27.94 15.88 22.21
C ALA A 48 -28.34 16.58 23.54
N GLN A 49 -27.36 16.91 24.39
CA GLN A 49 -27.58 17.60 25.67
C GLN A 49 -27.30 19.11 25.60
N ALA A 50 -26.90 19.62 24.42
CA ALA A 50 -26.45 21.00 24.20
C ALA A 50 -25.31 21.47 25.15
N ASP A 51 -24.45 20.55 25.63
CA ASP A 51 -23.31 20.85 26.48
C ASP A 51 -22.09 21.28 25.64
N VAL A 52 -21.99 22.60 25.41
CA VAL A 52 -20.89 23.21 24.64
C VAL A 52 -19.51 23.00 25.31
N PRO A 53 -19.33 23.19 26.64
CA PRO A 53 -18.09 22.84 27.32
C PRO A 53 -17.60 21.41 27.11
N TYR A 54 -18.52 20.43 27.11
CA TYR A 54 -18.19 19.03 26.85
C TYR A 54 -17.68 18.81 25.43
N ILE A 55 -18.34 19.41 24.43
CA ILE A 55 -17.91 19.35 23.02
C ILE A 55 -16.46 19.87 22.86
N TRP A 56 -16.12 21.00 23.49
CA TRP A 56 -14.76 21.55 23.45
C TRP A 56 -13.73 20.68 24.16
N ARG A 57 -14.12 19.97 25.22
CA ARG A 57 -13.23 19.04 25.92
C ARG A 57 -12.92 17.83 25.05
N VAL A 58 -13.96 17.16 24.53
CA VAL A 58 -13.79 15.95 23.69
C VAL A 58 -13.13 16.29 22.36
N GLY A 59 -13.48 17.40 21.72
CA GLY A 59 -12.85 17.85 20.48
C GLY A 59 -11.34 18.11 20.63
N ARG A 60 -10.90 18.62 21.79
CA ARG A 60 -9.47 18.74 22.10
C ARG A 60 -8.80 17.38 22.26
N THR A 61 -9.47 16.43 22.91
CA THR A 61 -8.97 15.06 23.03
C THR A 61 -8.82 14.40 21.66
N MET A 62 -9.81 14.57 20.76
CA MET A 62 -9.73 14.10 19.37
C MET A 62 -8.51 14.69 18.65
N LEU A 63 -8.27 16.00 18.81
CA LEU A 63 -7.11 16.65 18.19
C LEU A 63 -5.78 16.04 18.67
N VAL A 64 -5.65 15.80 19.98
CA VAL A 64 -4.45 15.15 20.54
C VAL A 64 -4.29 13.74 20.00
N VAL A 65 -5.37 12.95 19.97
CA VAL A 65 -5.36 11.57 19.44
C VAL A 65 -4.96 11.55 17.96
N ALA A 66 -5.53 12.45 17.15
CA ALA A 66 -5.20 12.58 15.73
C ALA A 66 -3.74 12.99 15.50
N LEU A 67 -3.21 13.92 16.31
CA LEU A 67 -1.79 14.29 16.22
C LEU A 67 -0.87 13.13 16.58
N VAL A 68 -1.17 12.39 17.65
CA VAL A 68 -0.43 11.19 18.04
C VAL A 68 -0.49 10.13 16.93
N GLN A 69 -1.67 9.91 16.34
CA GLN A 69 -1.86 9.01 15.21
C GLN A 69 -0.98 9.39 14.03
N VAL A 70 -0.96 10.67 13.63
CA VAL A 70 -0.16 11.15 12.49
C VAL A 70 1.34 10.98 12.75
N VAL A 71 1.82 11.35 13.94
CA VAL A 71 3.23 11.17 14.30
C VAL A 71 3.62 9.69 14.30
N ALA A 72 2.77 8.83 14.86
CA ALA A 72 2.99 7.39 14.86
C ALA A 72 2.98 6.80 13.44
N ALA A 73 2.08 7.25 12.56
CA ALA A 73 1.97 6.81 11.17
C ALA A 73 3.18 7.21 10.34
N ILE A 74 3.65 8.46 10.49
CA ILE A 74 4.87 8.95 9.84
C ILE A 74 6.08 8.13 10.32
N GLY A 75 6.20 7.91 11.63
CA GLY A 75 7.24 7.07 12.20
C GLY A 75 7.22 5.65 11.63
N ALA A 76 6.05 4.98 11.67
CA ALA A 76 5.87 3.64 11.15
C ALA A 76 6.25 3.55 9.66
N THR A 77 5.80 4.50 8.84
CA THR A 77 6.10 4.55 7.40
C THR A 77 7.58 4.77 7.13
N TRP A 78 8.22 5.65 7.91
CA TRP A 78 9.66 5.94 7.78
C TRP A 78 10.51 4.73 8.14
N PHE A 79 10.25 4.08 9.28
CA PHE A 79 10.98 2.88 9.69
C PHE A 79 10.71 1.71 8.74
N THR A 80 9.47 1.56 8.26
CA THR A 80 9.11 0.53 7.26
C THR A 80 9.87 0.73 5.96
N SER A 81 9.89 1.95 5.43
CA SER A 81 10.61 2.29 4.21
C SER A 81 12.11 2.05 4.37
N LYS A 82 12.68 2.45 5.52
CA LYS A 82 14.09 2.22 5.84
C LYS A 82 14.44 0.73 5.91
N ALA A 83 13.59 -0.08 6.55
CA ALA A 83 13.76 -1.53 6.61
C ALA A 83 13.64 -2.18 5.23
N ALA A 84 12.64 -1.77 4.42
CA ALA A 84 12.43 -2.27 3.07
C ALA A 84 13.62 -1.97 2.15
N MET A 85 14.15 -0.74 2.20
CA MET A 85 15.33 -0.35 1.40
C MET A 85 16.59 -1.13 1.78
N LYS A 86 16.80 -1.39 3.08
CA LYS A 86 17.93 -2.21 3.56
C LYS A 86 17.80 -3.66 3.10
N THR A 87 16.63 -4.27 3.27
CA THR A 87 16.35 -5.62 2.77
C THR A 87 16.53 -5.71 1.26
N GLY A 88 16.02 -4.74 0.49
CA GLY A 88 16.19 -4.71 -0.96
C GLY A 88 17.65 -4.58 -1.40
N ARG A 89 18.47 -3.83 -0.66
CA ARG A 89 19.92 -3.74 -0.89
C ARG A 89 20.62 -5.08 -0.68
N ASP A 90 20.33 -5.76 0.43
CA ASP A 90 20.96 -7.04 0.76
C ASP A 90 20.59 -8.13 -0.26
N VAL A 91 19.32 -8.14 -0.70
CA VAL A 91 18.86 -9.03 -1.78
C VAL A 91 19.56 -8.71 -3.10
N ARG A 92 19.68 -7.43 -3.46
CA ARG A 92 20.38 -7.03 -4.69
C ARG A 92 21.85 -7.44 -4.68
N ALA A 93 22.53 -7.30 -3.53
CA ALA A 93 23.93 -7.71 -3.37
C ALA A 93 24.08 -9.22 -3.52
N ALA A 94 23.23 -10.02 -2.88
CA ALA A 94 23.25 -11.48 -2.98
C ALA A 94 22.96 -11.98 -4.41
N VAL A 95 22.04 -11.30 -5.12
CA VAL A 95 21.77 -11.64 -6.53
C VAL A 95 22.96 -11.28 -7.41
N TYR A 96 23.57 -10.12 -7.22
CA TYR A 96 24.75 -9.72 -7.99
C TYR A 96 25.91 -10.70 -7.81
N GLU A 97 26.23 -11.06 -6.57
CA GLU A 97 27.27 -12.04 -6.23
C GLU A 97 27.03 -13.39 -6.92
N ARG A 98 25.76 -13.83 -6.97
CA ARG A 98 25.40 -15.08 -7.65
C ARG A 98 25.55 -15.00 -9.16
N VAL A 99 25.22 -13.86 -9.77
CA VAL A 99 25.34 -13.65 -11.22
C VAL A 99 26.80 -13.53 -11.65
N THR A 100 27.66 -12.89 -10.84
CA THR A 100 29.11 -12.77 -11.13
C THR A 100 29.87 -14.08 -11.00
N GLY A 101 29.30 -15.08 -10.32
CA GLY A 101 29.89 -16.41 -10.16
C GLY A 101 29.43 -17.44 -11.21
N PHE A 102 28.72 -17.03 -12.26
CA PHE A 102 28.32 -17.93 -13.35
C PHE A 102 29.42 -18.11 -14.39
N ASP A 103 29.62 -19.35 -14.81
CA ASP A 103 30.51 -19.68 -15.92
C ASP A 103 29.88 -19.30 -17.27
N HIS A 104 30.70 -19.26 -18.32
CA HIS A 104 30.28 -18.83 -19.67
C HIS A 104 29.14 -19.70 -20.24
N GLU A 105 29.07 -20.98 -19.84
CA GLU A 105 28.01 -21.92 -20.24
C GLU A 105 26.66 -21.57 -19.58
N ASP A 106 26.66 -21.23 -18.29
CA ASP A 106 25.47 -20.77 -17.56
C ASP A 106 24.95 -19.42 -18.09
N MET A 107 25.84 -18.50 -18.48
CA MET A 107 25.46 -17.23 -19.10
C MET A 107 24.73 -17.43 -20.43
N SER A 108 25.13 -18.45 -21.21
CA SER A 108 24.49 -18.78 -22.49
C SER A 108 23.10 -19.40 -22.32
N HIS A 109 22.87 -20.12 -21.22
CA HIS A 109 21.59 -20.77 -20.92
C HIS A 109 20.52 -19.78 -20.44
N PHE A 110 20.88 -18.82 -19.57
CA PHE A 110 19.92 -17.84 -19.03
C PHE A 110 19.77 -16.58 -19.90
N GLY A 111 20.81 -16.20 -20.63
CA GLY A 111 20.86 -14.96 -21.40
C GLY A 111 21.07 -13.73 -20.52
N THR A 112 22.07 -12.92 -20.86
CA THR A 112 22.48 -11.72 -20.10
C THR A 112 21.31 -10.74 -19.86
N ALA A 113 20.42 -10.57 -20.85
CA ALA A 113 19.25 -9.69 -20.73
C ALA A 113 18.22 -10.18 -19.70
N THR A 114 18.01 -11.50 -19.58
CA THR A 114 17.12 -12.09 -18.58
C THR A 114 17.71 -11.97 -17.17
N LEU A 115 19.01 -12.15 -17.02
CA LEU A 115 19.70 -12.02 -15.73
C LEU A 115 19.62 -10.58 -15.18
N VAL A 116 19.76 -9.58 -16.05
CA VAL A 116 19.62 -8.16 -15.67
C VAL A 116 18.18 -7.83 -15.26
N THR A 117 17.19 -8.30 -16.03
CA THR A 117 15.78 -8.02 -15.72
C THR A 117 15.29 -8.76 -14.49
N ARG A 118 15.76 -9.99 -14.21
CA ARG A 118 15.50 -10.71 -12.96
C ARG A 118 16.20 -10.07 -11.76
N GLY A 119 17.44 -9.61 -11.92
CA GLY A 119 18.20 -8.92 -10.87
C GLY A 119 17.64 -7.54 -10.47
N THR A 120 16.73 -6.97 -11.27
CA THR A 120 16.13 -5.66 -11.03
C THR A 120 14.64 -5.75 -10.70
N ASN A 121 13.83 -6.36 -11.57
CA ASN A 121 12.38 -6.45 -11.38
C ASN A 121 12.00 -7.37 -10.22
N ASP A 122 12.62 -8.54 -10.11
CA ASP A 122 12.26 -9.48 -9.04
C ASP A 122 12.67 -8.93 -7.67
N VAL A 123 13.84 -8.27 -7.60
CA VAL A 123 14.31 -7.59 -6.38
C VAL A 123 13.36 -6.45 -5.98
N GLN A 124 12.89 -5.68 -6.96
CA GLN A 124 11.91 -4.62 -6.70
C GLN A 124 10.58 -5.20 -6.20
N GLN A 125 10.10 -6.31 -6.78
CA GLN A 125 8.88 -6.98 -6.30
C GLN A 125 9.03 -7.50 -4.87
N VAL A 126 10.19 -8.10 -4.53
CA VAL A 126 10.48 -8.54 -3.15
C VAL A 126 10.51 -7.35 -2.19
N GLN A 127 11.12 -6.24 -2.59
CA GLN A 127 11.15 -5.01 -1.79
C GLN A 127 9.75 -4.44 -1.54
N MET A 128 8.92 -4.35 -2.58
CA MET A 128 7.54 -3.86 -2.47
C MET A 128 6.68 -4.80 -1.62
N THR A 129 6.85 -6.11 -1.77
CA THR A 129 6.17 -7.11 -0.94
C THR A 129 6.51 -6.91 0.53
N PHE A 130 7.79 -6.70 0.86
CA PHE A 130 8.20 -6.44 2.24
C PHE A 130 7.58 -5.15 2.81
N LEU A 131 7.53 -4.08 2.00
CA LEU A 131 6.94 -2.80 2.40
C LEU A 131 5.43 -2.95 2.67
N LEU A 132 4.70 -3.59 1.78
CA LEU A 132 3.26 -3.81 1.93
C LEU A 132 2.97 -4.75 3.11
N PHE A 133 3.77 -5.80 3.26
CA PHE A 133 3.63 -6.75 4.37
C PHE A 133 3.78 -6.05 5.72
N MET A 134 4.81 -5.22 5.89
CA MET A 134 5.01 -4.46 7.13
C MET A 134 3.87 -3.49 7.44
N ASN A 135 3.32 -2.82 6.43
CA ASN A 135 2.22 -1.87 6.63
C ASN A 135 0.88 -2.55 6.96
N PHE A 136 0.52 -3.60 6.22
CA PHE A 136 -0.82 -4.18 6.29
C PHE A 136 -0.94 -5.38 7.22
N MET A 137 0.14 -6.13 7.49
CA MET A 137 0.07 -7.35 8.30
C MET A 137 -0.48 -7.08 9.71
N VAL A 138 -0.14 -5.93 10.30
CA VAL A 138 -0.60 -5.53 11.64
C VAL A 138 -1.98 -4.88 11.57
N ALA A 139 -2.17 -3.96 10.63
CA ALA A 139 -3.38 -3.16 10.54
C ALA A 139 -4.62 -3.99 10.14
N ALA A 140 -4.49 -4.92 9.19
CA ALA A 140 -5.63 -5.70 8.70
C ALA A 140 -6.35 -6.53 9.79
N PRO A 141 -5.68 -7.39 10.57
CA PRO A 141 -6.36 -8.19 11.60
C PRO A 141 -6.93 -7.32 12.73
N ILE A 142 -6.21 -6.27 13.13
CA ILE A 142 -6.65 -5.39 14.22
C ILE A 142 -7.85 -4.57 13.81
N MET A 143 -7.86 -4.02 12.60
CA MET A 143 -9.02 -3.31 12.10
C MET A 143 -10.21 -4.26 11.88
N ALA A 144 -9.98 -5.49 11.42
CA ALA A 144 -11.05 -6.47 11.29
C ALA A 144 -11.69 -6.80 12.64
N ILE A 145 -10.89 -7.16 13.64
CA ILE A 145 -11.40 -7.54 14.97
C ILE A 145 -11.91 -6.32 15.73
N GLY A 146 -11.09 -5.27 15.82
CA GLY A 146 -11.41 -4.05 16.55
C GLY A 146 -12.59 -3.28 15.96
N GLY A 147 -12.70 -3.24 14.63
CA GLY A 147 -13.84 -2.64 13.93
C GLY A 147 -15.16 -3.34 14.26
N ILE A 148 -15.17 -4.68 14.27
CA ILE A 148 -16.36 -5.47 14.65
C ILE A 148 -16.74 -5.20 16.11
N ILE A 149 -15.77 -5.21 17.03
CA ILE A 149 -16.02 -4.99 18.46
C ILE A 149 -16.61 -3.59 18.70
N MET A 150 -16.03 -2.56 18.08
CA MET A 150 -16.53 -1.19 18.17
C MET A 150 -17.92 -1.03 17.59
N ALA A 151 -18.17 -1.62 16.41
CA ALA A 151 -19.49 -1.57 15.77
C ALA A 151 -20.58 -2.17 16.67
N LEU A 152 -20.28 -3.29 17.34
CA LEU A 152 -21.20 -3.93 18.28
C LEU A 152 -21.43 -3.11 19.56
N ARG A 153 -20.45 -2.32 20.00
CA ARG A 153 -20.55 -1.48 21.21
C ARG A 153 -21.31 -0.18 20.98
N GLN A 154 -21.22 0.41 19.78
CA GLN A 154 -21.73 1.74 19.52
C GLN A 154 -23.27 1.84 19.62
N ASP A 155 -24.00 0.83 19.10
CA ASP A 155 -25.44 0.66 19.35
C ASP A 155 -25.95 -0.62 18.68
N ALA A 156 -26.40 -1.60 19.49
CA ALA A 156 -26.96 -2.85 18.98
C ALA A 156 -28.28 -2.64 18.20
N GLY A 157 -29.03 -1.57 18.52
CA GLY A 157 -30.32 -1.26 17.90
C GLY A 157 -30.23 -0.75 16.45
N MET A 158 -29.14 -0.06 16.09
CA MET A 158 -28.88 0.43 14.72
C MET A 158 -27.90 -0.47 13.93
N SER A 159 -27.33 -1.48 14.59
CA SER A 159 -26.40 -2.44 13.98
C SER A 159 -26.98 -3.19 12.78
N TRP A 160 -28.30 -3.39 12.72
CA TRP A 160 -28.97 -4.01 11.57
C TRP A 160 -28.84 -3.16 10.30
N LEU A 161 -28.86 -1.83 10.44
CA LEU A 161 -28.75 -0.89 9.32
C LEU A 161 -27.32 -0.88 8.79
N VAL A 162 -26.33 -0.94 9.68
CA VAL A 162 -24.91 -1.12 9.31
C VAL A 162 -24.68 -2.47 8.63
N ALA A 163 -25.23 -3.56 9.17
CA ALA A 163 -25.13 -4.89 8.55
C ALA A 163 -25.75 -4.92 7.14
N THR A 164 -26.90 -4.27 6.97
CA THR A 164 -27.57 -4.14 5.66
C THR A 164 -26.72 -3.32 4.69
N ALA A 165 -26.13 -2.20 5.14
CA ALA A 165 -25.24 -1.38 4.32
C ALA A 165 -23.98 -2.16 3.88
N VAL A 166 -23.36 -2.92 4.80
CA VAL A 166 -22.19 -3.77 4.49
C VAL A 166 -22.54 -4.87 3.49
N LEU A 167 -23.70 -5.52 3.64
CA LEU A 167 -24.18 -6.53 2.70
C LEU A 167 -24.34 -5.94 1.28
N VAL A 168 -25.00 -4.77 1.17
CA VAL A 168 -25.18 -4.07 -0.10
C VAL A 168 -23.83 -3.69 -0.72
N LEU A 169 -22.90 -3.15 0.07
CA LEU A 169 -21.55 -2.81 -0.39
C LEU A 169 -20.81 -4.05 -0.92
N THR A 170 -20.89 -5.17 -0.20
CA THR A 170 -20.23 -6.42 -0.59
C THR A 170 -20.80 -6.95 -1.90
N VAL A 171 -22.12 -6.86 -2.10
CA VAL A 171 -22.78 -7.22 -3.36
C VAL A 171 -22.34 -6.31 -4.50
N VAL A 172 -22.32 -4.99 -4.29
CA VAL A 172 -21.88 -4.01 -5.31
C VAL A 172 -20.42 -4.27 -5.70
N VAL A 173 -19.53 -4.42 -4.72
CA VAL A 173 -18.10 -4.73 -4.97
C VAL A 173 -17.97 -6.08 -5.68
N GLY A 174 -18.70 -7.10 -5.23
CA GLY A 174 -18.71 -8.43 -5.85
C GLY A 174 -19.16 -8.38 -7.31
N ILE A 175 -20.20 -7.60 -7.62
CA ILE A 175 -20.66 -7.38 -8.99
C ILE A 175 -19.59 -6.64 -9.80
N THR A 176 -18.99 -5.56 -9.29
CA THR A 176 -17.91 -4.84 -10.00
C THR A 176 -16.66 -5.69 -10.23
N ALA A 177 -16.33 -6.61 -9.31
CA ALA A 177 -15.22 -7.54 -9.47
C ALA A 177 -15.54 -8.70 -10.43
N ALA A 178 -16.81 -9.13 -10.48
CA ALA A 178 -17.29 -10.17 -11.39
C ALA A 178 -17.58 -9.65 -12.80
N LEU A 179 -17.84 -8.35 -12.95
CA LEU A 179 -17.85 -7.67 -14.25
C LEU A 179 -16.47 -7.83 -14.86
N PRO A 180 -16.33 -8.50 -16.02
CA PRO A 180 -15.06 -8.58 -16.72
C PRO A 180 -14.69 -7.15 -17.10
N THR A 181 -13.79 -6.52 -16.35
CA THR A 181 -13.09 -5.32 -16.80
C THR A 181 -12.36 -5.76 -18.05
N ARG A 182 -12.98 -5.52 -19.22
CA ARG A 182 -12.43 -5.88 -20.51
C ARG A 182 -11.02 -5.29 -20.53
N PRO A 183 -9.94 -6.11 -20.54
CA PRO A 183 -8.62 -5.54 -20.69
C PRO A 183 -8.66 -4.78 -22.01
N SER A 184 -8.45 -3.47 -21.96
CA SER A 184 -8.28 -2.65 -23.15
C SER A 184 -7.12 -3.28 -23.92
N ARG A 185 -7.45 -4.08 -24.93
CA ARG A 185 -6.49 -4.72 -25.82
C ARG A 185 -5.85 -3.59 -26.62
N VAL A 186 -4.81 -2.98 -26.08
CA VAL A 186 -3.85 -2.25 -26.90
C VAL A 186 -3.17 -3.34 -27.73
N SER A 187 -3.67 -3.49 -28.96
CA SER A 187 -3.10 -4.37 -29.95
C SER A 187 -1.73 -3.82 -30.33
N ALA A 188 -0.69 -4.29 -29.63
CA ALA A 188 0.67 -4.20 -30.11
C ALA A 188 0.74 -5.06 -31.38
N ARG A 189 0.49 -4.43 -32.53
CA ARG A 189 0.61 -5.06 -33.85
C ARG A 189 2.09 -5.37 -34.05
N ARG A 190 2.47 -6.62 -33.77
CA ARG A 190 3.81 -7.14 -34.03
C ARG A 190 4.04 -7.15 -35.54
N SER A 191 4.70 -6.11 -36.07
CA SER A 191 5.13 -6.08 -37.46
C SER A 191 6.35 -6.99 -37.62
N SER A 192 6.13 -8.16 -38.21
CA SER A 192 7.17 -9.15 -38.55
C SER A 192 7.67 -8.99 -39.99
N SER A 193 7.75 -7.77 -40.50
CA SER A 193 8.36 -7.52 -41.80
C SER A 193 9.00 -6.16 -41.80
N GLY A 194 10.27 -6.11 -42.20
CA GLY A 194 11.04 -4.89 -42.25
C GLY A 194 10.38 -3.84 -43.15
N LYS A 195 10.68 -2.59 -42.81
CA LYS A 195 10.35 -1.34 -43.51
C LYS A 195 9.04 -0.67 -43.08
N THR A 196 9.22 0.52 -42.48
CA THR A 196 8.34 1.69 -42.47
C THR A 196 6.91 1.51 -41.92
N CYS A 197 6.62 2.11 -40.76
CA CYS A 197 5.47 3.02 -40.69
C CYS A 197 5.61 3.98 -39.49
N TRP A 198 5.56 5.26 -39.83
CA TRP A 198 5.59 6.43 -38.98
C TRP A 198 4.41 6.43 -37.99
N VAL A 199 4.70 6.62 -36.70
CA VAL A 199 3.73 7.24 -35.80
C VAL A 199 4.25 8.64 -35.52
N THR A 200 3.80 9.57 -36.34
CA THR A 200 3.94 11.01 -36.15
C THR A 200 3.26 11.42 -34.84
N PRO A 201 3.92 12.19 -33.96
CA PRO A 201 3.22 12.86 -32.88
C PRO A 201 2.45 14.04 -33.47
N ARG A 202 1.13 14.06 -33.23
CA ARG A 202 0.27 15.19 -33.58
C ARG A 202 0.53 16.34 -32.61
N THR A 203 1.62 17.07 -32.81
CA THR A 203 1.86 18.37 -32.17
C THR A 203 1.49 19.47 -33.16
N SER A 204 0.32 20.06 -32.96
CA SER A 204 -0.06 21.33 -33.56
C SER A 204 0.73 22.46 -32.89
N ALA A 205 1.86 22.84 -33.48
CA ALA A 205 2.54 24.10 -33.22
C ALA A 205 3.13 24.60 -34.54
N ARG A 206 2.38 25.45 -35.24
CA ARG A 206 2.91 26.25 -36.35
C ARG A 206 3.73 27.39 -35.75
N VAL A 207 5.04 27.21 -35.69
CA VAL A 207 6.01 28.32 -35.65
C VAL A 207 6.68 28.28 -37.02
N ASN A 208 6.34 29.22 -37.90
CA ASN A 208 7.11 29.49 -39.10
C ASN A 208 7.84 30.82 -38.86
N GLN A 209 9.10 30.72 -38.46
CA GLN A 209 10.10 31.75 -38.71
C GLN A 209 10.61 31.45 -40.11
N ASP A 210 10.42 32.38 -41.04
CA ASP A 210 11.34 32.62 -42.16
C ASP A 210 10.98 33.99 -42.75
N GLY A 211 11.79 34.98 -42.39
CA GLY A 211 11.80 36.25 -43.10
C GLY A 211 12.54 36.09 -44.41
N THR A 212 11.88 36.42 -45.51
CA THR A 212 12.52 37.01 -46.70
C THR A 212 11.54 38.04 -47.30
N PHE A 213 11.97 39.30 -47.19
CA PHE A 213 11.41 40.58 -47.66
C PHE A 213 10.13 41.13 -47.01
#